data_AF-A0A3B0SJ83-F1
#
_entry.id   AF-A0A3B0SJ83-F1
#
_cell.length_a   1.000
_cell.length_b   1.000
_cell.length_c   1.000
_cell.angle_alpha   90.00
_cell.angle_beta   90.00
_cell.angle_gamma   90.00
#
_symmetry.space_group_name_H-M   'P 1'
#
loop_
_entity.id
_entity.type
_entity.pdbx_description
1 polymer ?
#
loop_
_entity_poly.entity_id
_entity_poly.type
_entity_poly.pdbx_seq_one_letter_code
_entity_poly.pdbx_strand_id
1 'polypeptide(L)'
;MSAFLTVFFSIFLAELGDKTQLATVLFASEDGQSRALVFAGASLALIASTGLAVMLGAMAERYLAMAPLKLLAGLGFVVIGVLMIGEHFRAA
;
A
#
# COMPACT_ATOMS: atom_id res chain seq x y z
N MET A 1 -9.62 -10.59 -20.61
CA MET A 1 -9.30 -9.32 -19.95
C MET A 1 -7.84 -9.00 -20.25
N SER A 2 -7.50 -7.79 -20.70
CA SER A 2 -6.07 -7.40 -20.82
C SER A 2 -5.42 -7.48 -19.43
N ALA A 3 -4.20 -7.99 -19.32
CA ALA A 3 -3.47 -8.09 -18.05
C ALA A 3 -3.43 -6.76 -17.29
N PHE A 4 -3.36 -5.65 -18.03
CA PHE A 4 -3.48 -4.29 -17.51
C PHE A 4 -4.77 -4.07 -16.71
N LEU A 5 -5.93 -4.44 -17.26
CA LEU A 5 -7.22 -4.23 -16.60
C LEU A 5 -7.35 -5.11 -15.36
N THR A 6 -6.85 -6.36 -15.41
CA THR A 6 -6.86 -7.25 -14.26
C THR A 6 -6.05 -6.66 -13.10
N VAL A 7 -4.83 -6.20 -13.38
CA VAL A 7 -3.96 -5.58 -12.37
C VAL A 7 -4.56 -4.27 -11.86
N PHE A 8 -5.02 -3.41 -12.77
CA PHE A 8 -5.65 -2.14 -12.42
C PHE A 8 -6.82 -2.33 -11.46
N PHE A 9 -7.80 -3.18 -11.81
CA PHE A 9 -8.96 -3.40 -10.94
C PHE A 9 -8.59 -4.14 -9.65
N SER A 10 -7.64 -5.07 -9.68
CA SER A 10 -7.21 -5.79 -8.48
C SER A 10 -6.58 -4.83 -7.46
N ILE A 11 -5.65 -3.98 -7.90
CA ILE A 11 -5.01 -2.99 -7.03
C ILE A 11 -6.00 -1.91 -6.62
N PHE A 12 -6.81 -1.40 -7.56
CA PHE A 12 -7.83 -0.40 -7.26
C PHE A 12 -8.75 -0.88 -6.14
N LEU A 13 -9.32 -2.09 -6.25
CA LEU A 13 -10.18 -2.65 -5.20
C LEU A 13 -9.41 -2.90 -3.90
N ALA A 14 -8.16 -3.37 -3.97
CA ALA A 14 -7.36 -3.65 -2.78
C ALA A 14 -6.98 -2.39 -1.98
N GLU A 15 -6.82 -1.26 -2.66
CA GLU A 15 -6.44 0.02 -2.06
C GLU A 15 -7.64 0.87 -1.59
N LEU A 16 -8.87 0.54 -2.01
CA LEU A 16 -10.06 1.31 -1.64
C LEU A 16 -10.29 1.31 -0.12
N GLY A 17 -10.34 2.51 0.46
CA GLY A 17 -10.63 2.70 1.88
C GLY A 17 -9.45 2.44 2.82
N ASP A 18 -8.22 2.35 2.29
CA ASP A 18 -7.03 2.24 3.13
C ASP A 18 -6.76 3.53 3.94
N LYS A 19 -5.99 3.38 5.02
CA LYS A 19 -5.52 4.48 5.89
C LYS A 19 -4.85 5.60 5.11
N THR A 20 -4.12 5.29 4.05
CA THR A 20 -3.48 6.30 3.19
C THR A 20 -4.51 7.21 2.49
N GLN A 21 -5.65 6.65 2.05
CA GLN A 21 -6.74 7.43 1.46
C GLN A 21 -7.40 8.33 2.51
N LEU A 22 -7.66 7.81 3.71
CA LEU A 22 -8.20 8.60 4.81
C LEU A 22 -7.24 9.76 5.20
N ALA A 23 -5.94 9.49 5.29
CA ALA A 23 -4.93 10.52 5.55
C ALA A 23 -4.91 11.59 4.45
N THR A 24 -5.03 11.18 3.18
CA THR A 24 -5.11 12.12 2.04
C THR A 24 -6.35 13.00 2.12
N VAL A 25 -7.50 12.45 2.48
CA VAL A 25 -8.74 13.21 2.68
C VAL A 25 -8.61 14.19 3.85
N LEU A 26 -7.98 13.77 4.95
CA LEU A 26 -7.70 14.63 6.11
C LEU A 26 -6.82 15.82 5.72
N PHE A 27 -5.69 15.58 5.04
CA PHE A 27 -4.82 16.66 4.56
C PHE A 27 -5.51 17.58 3.55
N ALA A 28 -6.36 17.04 2.68
CA ALA A 28 -7.13 17.86 1.72
C ALA A 28 -8.25 18.68 2.38
N SER A 29 -8.68 18.30 3.59
CA SER A 29 -9.72 18.98 4.38
C SER A 29 -9.16 20.01 5.36
N GLU A 30 -7.83 20.07 5.51
CA GLU A 30 -7.16 21.02 6.39
C GLU A 30 -7.16 22.43 5.78
N ASP A 31 -7.61 23.42 6.55
CA ASP A 31 -7.67 24.82 6.11
C ASP A 31 -6.26 25.37 5.84
N GLY A 32 -6.08 26.01 4.69
CA GLY A 32 -4.80 26.58 4.26
C GLY A 32 -3.95 25.65 3.38
N GLN A 33 -4.33 24.38 3.19
CA GLN A 33 -3.68 23.51 2.21
C GLN A 33 -4.34 23.58 0.82
N SER A 34 -3.50 23.60 -0.22
CA SER A 34 -3.98 23.48 -1.60
C SER A 34 -4.34 22.04 -1.92
N ARG A 35 -5.61 21.78 -2.23
CA ARG A 35 -6.12 20.46 -2.65
C ARG A 35 -5.34 19.89 -3.84
N ALA A 36 -4.88 20.75 -4.76
CA ALA A 36 -4.09 20.36 -5.90
C ALA A 36 -2.68 19.87 -5.51
N LEU A 37 -2.06 20.50 -4.49
CA LEU A 37 -0.77 20.06 -3.96
C LEU A 37 -0.90 18.72 -3.23
N VAL A 38 -1.96 18.55 -2.42
CA VAL A 38 -2.25 17.27 -1.74
C VAL A 38 -2.46 16.15 -2.77
N PHE A 39 -3.26 16.41 -3.80
CA PHE A 39 -3.49 15.45 -4.89
C PHE A 39 -2.18 15.07 -5.61
N ALA A 40 -1.37 16.06 -5.99
CA ALA A 40 -0.10 15.81 -6.67
C ALA A 40 0.88 15.04 -5.77
N GLY A 41 1.00 15.43 -4.50
CA GLY A 41 1.86 14.78 -3.52
C GLY A 41 1.46 13.32 -3.27
N ALA A 42 0.19 13.07 -2.98
CA ALA A 42 -0.33 11.71 -2.76
C ALA A 42 -0.19 10.84 -4.01
N SER A 43 -0.49 11.39 -5.20
CA SER A 43 -0.37 10.66 -6.47
C SER A 43 1.09 10.31 -6.78
N LEU A 44 2.02 11.26 -6.61
CA LEU A 44 3.45 11.02 -6.81
C LEU A 44 3.98 9.99 -5.80
N ALA A 45 3.57 10.06 -4.54
CA ALA A 45 3.96 9.09 -3.53
C ALA A 45 3.46 7.67 -3.88
N LEU A 46 2.21 7.54 -4.35
CA LEU A 46 1.65 6.27 -4.78
C LEU A 46 2.39 5.70 -6.01
N ILE A 47 2.61 6.52 -7.04
CA ILE A 47 3.34 6.11 -8.25
C ILE A 47 4.77 5.71 -7.91
N ALA A 48 5.46 6.52 -7.09
CA ALA A 48 6.85 6.25 -6.71
C ALA A 48 6.96 4.96 -5.88
N SER A 49 6.12 4.80 -4.84
CA SER A 49 6.16 3.59 -4.00
C SER A 49 5.81 2.33 -4.77
N THR A 50 4.75 2.37 -5.59
CA THR A 50 4.35 1.24 -6.44
C THR A 50 5.41 0.94 -7.49
N GLY A 51 5.96 1.97 -8.14
CA GLY A 51 7.02 1.83 -9.12
C GLY A 51 8.28 1.18 -8.54
N LEU A 52 8.68 1.61 -7.34
CA LEU A 52 9.79 0.99 -6.62
C LEU A 52 9.49 -0.47 -6.25
N ALA A 53 8.29 -0.77 -5.75
CA ALA A 53 7.90 -2.13 -5.41
C ALA A 53 7.92 -3.07 -6.63
N VAL A 54 7.37 -2.63 -7.77
CA VAL A 54 7.39 -3.39 -9.03
C VAL A 54 8.81 -3.54 -9.56
N MET A 55 9.62 -2.48 -9.52
CA MET A 55 11.02 -2.54 -9.97
C MET A 55 11.83 -3.55 -9.15
N LEU A 56 11.74 -3.48 -7.82
CA LEU A 56 12.41 -4.43 -6.93
C LEU A 56 11.87 -5.86 -7.11
N GLY A 57 10.56 -6.01 -7.28
CA GLY A 57 9.92 -7.29 -7.57
C GLY A 57 10.43 -7.92 -8.88
N ALA A 58 10.58 -7.11 -9.93
CA ALA A 58 11.14 -7.55 -11.21
C ALA A 58 12.63 -7.92 -11.09
N MET A 59 13.42 -7.13 -10.37
CA MET A 59 14.84 -7.45 -10.14
C MET A 59 15.03 -8.73 -9.30
N ALA A 60 14.12 -8.99 -8.36
CA ALA A 60 14.16 -10.15 -7.48
C ALA A 60 13.40 -11.36 -8.03
N GLU A 61 12.83 -11.30 -9.24
CA GLU A 61 11.91 -12.30 -9.80
C GLU A 61 12.46 -13.74 -9.69
N ARG A 62 13.74 -13.95 -9.98
CA ARG A 62 14.40 -15.26 -9.91
C ARG A 62 14.41 -15.87 -8.50
N TYR A 63 14.60 -15.04 -7.49
CA TYR A 63 14.58 -15.46 -6.09
C TYR A 63 13.15 -15.63 -5.59
N LEU A 64 12.26 -14.72 -5.99
CA LEU A 64 10.85 -14.74 -5.65
C LEU A 64 10.12 -15.97 -6.21
N ALA A 65 10.51 -16.44 -7.40
CA ALA A 65 9.94 -17.65 -8.01
C ALA A 65 10.18 -18.92 -7.18
N MET A 66 11.26 -18.96 -6.41
CA MET A 66 11.60 -20.09 -5.52
C MET A 66 11.04 -19.92 -4.11
N ALA A 67 10.56 -18.72 -3.76
CA ALA A 67 10.07 -18.41 -2.43
C ALA A 67 8.55 -18.70 -2.30
N PRO A 68 8.09 -19.25 -1.16
CA PRO A 68 6.66 -19.43 -0.90
C PRO A 68 6.00 -18.08 -0.52
N LEU A 69 5.91 -17.16 -1.48
CA LEU A 69 5.45 -15.77 -1.32
C LEU A 69 4.13 -15.64 -0.55
N LYS A 70 3.15 -16.52 -0.83
CA LYS A 70 1.86 -16.52 -0.14
C LYS A 70 1.99 -16.86 1.35
N LEU A 71 2.85 -17.82 1.69
CA LEU A 71 3.08 -18.20 3.07
C LEU A 71 3.83 -17.08 3.82
N LEU A 72 4.87 -16.52 3.19
CA LEU A 72 5.65 -15.42 3.77
C LEU A 72 4.78 -14.17 3.99
N ALA A 73 3.95 -13.81 3.00
CA ALA A 73 3.01 -12.71 3.13
C ALA A 73 1.98 -12.97 4.23
N GLY A 74 1.38 -14.17 4.27
CA GLY A 74 0.41 -14.55 5.31
C GLY A 74 1.00 -14.50 6.72
N LEU A 75 2.21 -15.04 6.90
CA LEU A 75 2.93 -14.95 8.18
C LEU A 75 3.24 -13.49 8.56
N GLY A 76 3.67 -12.68 7.59
CA GLY A 76 3.88 -11.25 7.80
C GLY A 76 2.61 -10.53 8.28
N PHE A 77 1.47 -10.80 7.66
CA PHE A 77 0.18 -10.26 8.08
C PHE A 77 -0.20 -10.70 9.50
N VAL A 78 0.01 -11.97 9.85
CA VAL A 78 -0.25 -12.47 11.22
C VAL A 78 0.65 -11.76 12.24
N VAL A 79 1.95 -11.62 11.95
CA VAL A 79 2.89 -10.93 12.83
C VAL A 79 2.48 -9.47 13.02
N ILE A 80 2.21 -8.74 11.94
CA ILE A 80 1.74 -7.35 12.01
C ILE A 80 0.45 -7.26 12.82
N GLY A 81 -0.51 -8.16 12.57
CA GLY A 81 -1.77 -8.21 13.32
C GLY A 81 -1.58 -8.41 14.82
N VAL A 82 -0.72 -9.36 15.22
CA VAL A 82 -0.39 -9.60 16.63
C VAL A 82 0.31 -8.39 17.25
N LEU A 83 1.26 -7.77 16.54
CA LEU A 83 1.94 -6.57 17.01
C LEU A 83 0.96 -5.40 17.22
N MET A 84 0.05 -5.17 16.27
CA MET A 84 -0.98 -4.14 16.40
C MET A 84 -1.92 -4.38 17.60
N ILE A 85 -2.29 -5.64 17.86
CA ILE A 85 -3.07 -5.99 19.05
C ILE A 85 -2.25 -5.71 20.32
N GLY A 86 -0.97 -6.07 20.33
CA GLY A 86 -0.07 -5.79 21.45
C GLY A 86 0.12 -4.29 21.72
N GLU A 87 0.19 -3.46 20.69
CA GLU A 87 0.27 -2.00 20.81
C GLU A 87 -0.97 -1.42 21.52
N HIS A 88 -2.17 -1.94 21.24
CA HIS A 88 -3.38 -1.49 21.91
C HIS A 88 -3.29 -1.63 23.43
N PHE A 89 -2.74 -2.75 23.94
CA PHE A 89 -2.59 -2.98 25.37
C PHE A 89 -1.38 -2.26 26.00
N ARG A 90 -0.44 -1.74 25.20
CA ARG A 90 0.68 -0.93 25.69
C ARG A 90 0.35 0.56 25.71
N ALA A 91 -0.58 0.99 24.87
CA ALA A 91 -1.03 2.38 24.75
C ALA A 91 -2.29 2.70 25.59
N ALA A 92 -2.98 1.66 26.11
CA ALA A 92 -4.05 1.75 27.10
C ALA A 92 -3.48 1.70 28.52
#